data_AF-A0A8X6WVZ6-F1
#
_entry.id   AF-A0A8X6WVZ6-F1
#
_cell.length_a   1.000
_cell.length_b   1.000
_cell.length_c   1.000
_cell.angle_alpha   90.00
_cell.angle_beta   90.00
_cell.angle_gamma   90.00
#
_symmetry.space_group_name_H-M   'P 1'
#
loop_
_entity.id
_entity.type
_entity.pdbx_description
1 polymer ?
#
loop_
_entity_poly.entity_id
_entity_poly.type
_entity_poly.pdbx_seq_one_letter_code
_entity_poly.pdbx_strand_id
1 'polypeptide(L)'
;MIHTDQQKNDINSAPFLSLCLHESIDIAKSARLAVFARYCVGNVIKEELIAITSLVTTTKGTNFCTAAINSLAEKNIDLKKIVSETTDGAPKMVC
;
A
#
# COMPACT_ATOMS: atom_id res chain seq x y z
N MET A 1 -19.75 1.32 5.73
CA MET A 1 -19.14 2.50 6.37
C MET A 1 -17.71 2.11 6.67
N ILE A 2 -16.74 2.58 5.87
CA ILE A 2 -15.33 2.25 6.10
C ILE A 2 -14.93 2.96 7.39
N HIS A 3 -14.39 2.23 8.36
CA HIS A 3 -13.93 2.77 9.64
C HIS A 3 -12.61 3.54 9.45
N THR A 4 -12.62 4.58 8.60
CA THR A 4 -11.41 5.32 8.17
C THR A 4 -10.64 5.94 9.33
N ASP A 5 -11.33 6.36 10.39
CA ASP A 5 -10.69 6.99 11.55
C ASP A 5 -9.97 5.97 12.44
N GLN A 6 -10.57 4.79 12.65
CA GLN A 6 -9.93 3.73 13.45
C GLN A 6 -8.71 3.15 12.74
N GLN A 7 -8.84 2.84 11.44
CA GLN A 7 -7.72 2.39 10.62
C GLN A 7 -6.55 3.38 10.69
N LYS A 8 -6.84 4.67 10.51
CA LYS A 8 -5.82 5.72 10.56
C LYS A 8 -5.16 5.80 11.94
N ASN A 9 -5.93 5.74 13.02
CA ASN A 9 -5.41 5.77 14.38
C ASN A 9 -4.54 4.55 14.70
N ASP A 10 -4.96 3.36 14.28
CA ASP A 10 -4.22 2.13 14.51
C ASP A 10 -2.89 2.11 13.74
N ILE A 11 -2.91 2.47 12.45
CA ILE A 11 -1.71 2.59 11.61
C ILE A 11 -0.73 3.63 12.19
N ASN A 12 -1.25 4.77 12.65
CA ASN A 12 -0.40 5.83 13.22
C ASN A 12 0.13 5.47 14.61
N SER A 13 -0.54 4.60 15.34
CA SER A 13 -0.09 4.09 16.63
C SER A 13 0.89 2.93 16.49
N ALA A 14 0.83 2.19 15.36
CA ALA A 14 1.78 1.11 15.08
C ALA A 14 3.22 1.66 14.96
N PRO A 15 4.20 1.02 15.62
CA PRO A 15 5.60 1.43 15.51
C PRO A 15 6.21 1.04 14.17
N PHE A 16 5.75 -0.06 13.59
CA PHE A 16 6.24 -0.62 12.33
C PHE A 16 5.10 -1.15 11.48
N LEU A 17 5.30 -1.07 10.17
CA LEU A 17 4.36 -1.48 9.12
C LEU A 17 5.12 -2.29 8.08
N SER A 18 4.49 -3.34 7.57
CA SER A 18 4.90 -4.00 6.33
C SER A 18 3.87 -3.69 5.25
N LEU A 19 4.32 -3.53 4.01
CA LEU A 19 3.46 -3.23 2.87
C LEU A 19 3.35 -4.43 1.95
N CYS A 20 2.15 -4.66 1.41
CA CYS A 20 1.94 -5.56 0.29
C CYS A 20 1.42 -4.74 -0.89
N LEU A 21 2.16 -4.78 -2.00
CA LEU A 21 1.88 -4.07 -3.23
C LEU A 21 1.40 -5.06 -4.28
N HIS A 22 0.19 -4.88 -4.78
CA HIS A 22 -0.41 -5.78 -5.77
C HIS A 22 -0.92 -5.01 -6.98
N GLU A 23 -0.55 -5.46 -8.18
CA GLU A 23 -1.14 -4.99 -9.43
C GLU A 23 -2.47 -5.71 -9.66
N SER A 24 -3.55 -4.94 -9.68
CA SER A 24 -4.88 -5.42 -10.05
C SER A 24 -5.33 -4.76 -11.36
N ILE A 25 -6.20 -5.43 -12.10
CA ILE A 25 -6.76 -4.90 -13.34
C ILE A 25 -8.25 -4.67 -13.12
N ASP A 26 -8.72 -3.45 -13.36
CA ASP A 26 -10.14 -3.16 -13.25
C ASP A 26 -10.95 -3.65 -14.47
N ILE A 27 -12.27 -3.54 -14.39
CA ILE A 27 -13.18 -3.95 -15.47
C ILE A 27 -12.95 -3.20 -16.78
N ALA A 28 -12.29 -2.03 -16.75
CA ALA A 28 -11.92 -1.23 -17.90
C ALA A 28 -10.51 -1.56 -18.43
N LYS A 29 -9.89 -2.66 -17.95
CA LYS A 29 -8.54 -3.11 -18.30
C LYS A 29 -7.44 -2.11 -17.91
N SER A 30 -7.71 -1.24 -16.93
CA SER A 30 -6.70 -0.32 -16.40
C SER A 30 -5.96 -0.97 -15.25
N ALA A 31 -4.64 -0.89 -15.27
CA ALA A 31 -3.79 -1.33 -14.18
C ALA A 31 -3.96 -0.40 -12.96
N ARG A 32 -4.10 -1.00 -11.78
CA ARG A 32 -4.21 -0.31 -10.51
C ARG A 32 -3.27 -0.94 -9.50
N LEU A 33 -2.63 -0.11 -8.69
CA LEU A 33 -1.86 -0.53 -7.54
C LEU A 33 -2.78 -0.56 -6.32
N ALA A 34 -2.95 -1.72 -5.72
CA ALA A 34 -3.52 -1.87 -4.38
C ALA A 34 -2.38 -1.92 -3.36
N VAL A 35 -2.49 -1.08 -2.32
CA VAL A 35 -1.52 -0.99 -1.22
C VAL A 35 -2.18 -1.47 0.05
N PHE A 36 -1.67 -2.55 0.62
CA PHE A 36 -2.09 -3.07 1.91
C PHE A 36 -1.03 -2.79 2.96
N ALA A 37 -1.46 -2.45 4.17
CA ALA A 37 -0.59 -2.32 5.33
C ALA A 37 -0.87 -3.46 6.30
N ARG A 38 0.19 -4.10 6.77
CA ARG A 38 0.15 -5.12 7.82
C ARG A 38 0.94 -4.67 9.04
N TYR A 39 0.29 -4.67 10.18
CA TYR A 39 0.80 -4.10 11.43
C TYR A 39 0.15 -4.74 12.66
N CYS A 40 0.72 -4.49 13.84
CA CYS A 40 0.22 -5.04 15.10
C CYS A 40 -0.63 -4.01 15.86
N VAL A 41 -1.79 -4.44 16.37
CA VAL A 41 -2.59 -3.72 17.37
C VAL A 41 -2.68 -4.60 18.61
N GLY A 42 -1.87 -4.29 19.62
CA GLY A 42 -1.64 -5.21 20.74
C GLY A 42 -1.05 -6.53 20.25
N ASN A 43 -1.73 -7.64 20.52
CA ASN A 43 -1.31 -8.99 20.10
C ASN A 43 -1.97 -9.47 18.80
N VAL A 44 -2.70 -8.59 18.10
CA VAL A 44 -3.41 -8.93 16.86
C VAL A 44 -2.67 -8.33 15.67
N ILE A 45 -2.37 -9.15 14.68
CA ILE A 45 -1.90 -8.69 13.37
C ILE A 45 -3.13 -8.29 12.56
N LYS A 46 -3.15 -7.05 12.09
CA LYS A 46 -4.14 -6.54 11.13
C LYS A 46 -3.49 -6.44 9.75
N GLU A 47 -4.26 -6.72 8.73
CA GLU A 47 -3.92 -6.45 7.33
C GLU A 47 -5.10 -5.72 6.70
N GLU A 48 -4.85 -4.51 6.18
CA GLU A 48 -5.92 -3.66 5.67
C GLU A 48 -5.49 -2.93 4.40
N LEU A 49 -6.45 -2.71 3.49
CA LEU A 49 -6.26 -1.89 2.30
C LEU A 49 -6.21 -0.42 2.70
N ILE A 50 -5.14 0.29 2.31
CA ILE A 50 -4.95 1.70 2.64
C ILE A 50 -5.09 2.62 1.42
N ALA A 51 -4.81 2.12 0.21
CA ALA A 51 -4.95 2.88 -1.02
C ALA A 51 -5.17 1.98 -2.25
N ILE A 52 -5.91 2.51 -3.23
CA ILE A 52 -5.96 2.01 -4.60
C ILE A 52 -5.64 3.18 -5.51
N THR A 53 -4.57 3.07 -6.29
CA THR A 53 -4.10 4.14 -7.18
C THR A 53 -4.02 3.63 -8.61
N SER A 54 -4.57 4.39 -9.56
CA SER A 54 -4.45 4.07 -10.98
C SER A 54 -3.00 4.21 -11.44
N LEU A 55 -2.50 3.20 -12.16
CA LEU A 55 -1.17 3.24 -12.75
C LEU A 55 -1.30 3.80 -14.16
N VAL A 56 -0.68 4.95 -14.40
CA VAL A 56 -0.61 5.50 -15.76
C VAL A 56 0.27 4.56 -16.58
N THR A 57 -0.23 4.10 -17.72
CA THR A 57 0.27 2.96 -18.52
C THR A 57 1.63 3.16 -19.20
N THR A 58 2.54 3.95 -18.64
CA THR A 58 3.93 4.01 -19.10
C THR A 58 4.72 2.90 -18.41
N THR A 59 5.16 1.93 -19.21
CA THR A 59 5.66 0.58 -18.87
C THR A 59 7.01 0.53 -18.12
N LYS A 60 7.19 1.26 -17.00
CA LYS A 60 8.40 1.16 -16.16
C LYS A 60 8.07 0.94 -14.68
N GLY A 61 8.77 -0.01 -14.04
CA GLY A 61 8.64 -0.36 -12.62
C GLY A 61 8.81 0.81 -11.64
N THR A 62 9.48 1.88 -12.07
CA THR A 62 9.59 3.17 -11.35
C THR A 62 8.25 3.78 -10.96
N ASN A 63 7.14 3.43 -11.61
CA ASN A 63 5.83 4.00 -11.29
C ASN A 63 5.18 3.35 -10.05
N PHE A 64 5.49 2.11 -9.70
CA PHE A 64 4.80 1.40 -8.61
C PHE A 64 5.26 1.87 -7.23
N CYS A 65 6.57 1.86 -6.99
CA CYS A 65 7.11 2.34 -5.72
C CYS A 65 6.81 3.83 -5.51
N THR A 66 6.90 4.66 -6.55
CA THR A 66 6.50 6.08 -6.45
C THR A 66 5.00 6.24 -6.17
N ALA A 67 4.13 5.45 -6.82
CA ALA A 67 2.69 5.48 -6.52
C ALA A 67 2.39 5.01 -5.09
N ALA A 68 3.09 4.00 -4.57
CA ALA A 68 2.98 3.55 -3.19
C ALA A 68 3.40 4.65 -2.21
N ILE A 69 4.58 5.25 -2.40
CA ILE A 69 5.10 6.35 -1.58
C ILE A 69 4.13 7.54 -1.56
N ASN A 70 3.63 7.96 -2.72
CA ASN A 70 2.67 9.05 -2.82
C ASN A 70 1.36 8.72 -2.09
N SER A 71 0.87 7.48 -2.24
CA SER A 71 -0.35 7.02 -1.55
C SER A 71 -0.18 7.05 -0.02
N LEU A 72 1.00 6.69 0.49
CA LEU A 72 1.32 6.77 1.92
C LEU A 72 1.39 8.22 2.41
N ALA A 73 2.03 9.10 1.64
CA ALA A 73 2.13 10.52 1.94
C ALA A 73 0.76 11.19 2.00
N GLU A 74 -0.14 10.90 1.06
CA GLU A 74 -1.54 11.38 1.05
C GLU A 74 -2.31 10.92 2.29
N LYS A 75 -2.02 9.72 2.80
CA LYS A 75 -2.60 9.18 4.04
C LYS A 75 -1.91 9.68 5.32
N ASN A 76 -0.86 10.48 5.20
CA ASN A 76 -0.01 10.94 6.31
C ASN A 76 0.63 9.78 7.09
N ILE A 77 1.03 8.71 6.38
CA ILE A 77 1.75 7.58 6.97
C ILE A 77 3.24 7.85 6.86
N ASP A 78 3.95 7.79 7.99
CA ASP A 78 5.40 8.01 8.02
C ASP A 78 6.15 6.83 7.37
N LEU A 79 6.88 7.11 6.29
CA LEU A 79 7.70 6.14 5.56
C LEU A 79 8.76 5.48 6.46
N LYS A 80 9.22 6.16 7.52
CA LYS A 80 10.22 5.60 8.46
C LYS A 80 9.70 4.40 9.24
N LYS A 81 8.39 4.19 9.28
CA LYS A 81 7.76 3.03 9.92
C LYS A 81 7.71 1.80 9.02
N ILE A 82 7.95 1.96 7.72
CA ILE A 82 7.91 0.85 6.77
C ILE A 82 9.19 0.03 6.93
N VAL A 83 9.04 -1.23 7.36
CA VAL A 83 10.17 -2.14 7.60
C VAL A 83 10.35 -3.14 6.45
N SER A 84 9.34 -3.35 5.63
CA SER A 84 9.38 -4.24 4.49
C SER A 84 8.27 -3.94 3.49
N GLU A 85 8.52 -4.32 2.25
CA GLU A 85 7.53 -4.38 1.18
C GLU A 85 7.53 -5.78 0.56
N THR A 86 6.38 -6.22 0.08
CA THR A 86 6.22 -7.49 -0.62
C THR A 86 5.44 -7.22 -1.89
N THR A 87 5.95 -7.75 -3.01
CA THR A 87 5.27 -7.74 -4.30
C THR A 87 4.96 -9.17 -4.72
N ASP A 88 4.05 -9.36 -5.68
CA ASP A 88 3.71 -10.68 -6.22
C ASP A 88 4.80 -11.29 -7.13
N GLY A 89 5.97 -10.64 -7.21
CA GLY A 89 7.09 -11.09 -8.02
C GLY A 89 6.85 -10.97 -9.53
N ALA A 90 5.78 -10.30 -9.96
CA ALA A 90 5.59 -10.02 -11.37
C ALA A 90 6.79 -9.22 -11.91
N PRO A 91 7.28 -9.49 -13.14
CA PRO A 91 8.46 -8.80 -13.69
C PRO A 91 8.36 -7.27 -13.74
N LYS A 92 7.15 -6.72 -13.66
CA LYS A 92 6.85 -5.28 -13.64
C LYS A 92 6.89 -4.66 -12.23
N MET A 93 6.85 -5.49 -11.20
CA MET A 93 6.75 -5.14 -9.78
C MET A 93 8.11 -5.22 -9.06
N VAL A 94 9.21 -5.26 -9.82
CA VAL A 94 10.55 -5.13 -9.27
C VAL A 94 10.80 -3.65 -8.99
N CYS A 95 10.76 -3.30 -7.71
CA CYS A 95 11.58 -2.22 -7.17
C CYS A 95 12.98 -2.80 -6.90
#